data_AF-A0A2X2I2L0-F1
#
_entry.id   AF-A0A2X2I2L0-F1
#
_cell.length_a   1.000
_cell.length_b   1.000
_cell.length_c   1.000
_cell.angle_alpha   90.00
_cell.angle_beta   90.00
_cell.angle_gamma   90.00
#
_symmetry.space_group_name_H-M   'P 1'
#
loop_
_entity.id
_entity.type
_entity.pdbx_description
1 polymer ?
#
loop_
_entity_poly.entity_id
_entity_poly.type
_entity_poly.pdbx_seq_one_letter_code
_entity_poly.pdbx_strand_id
1 'polypeptide(L)' 'MSEQETRGANEAIDFNDELRYRREKLAALRQQGVAFPNDFRRDHTSDQLHEEFDAKDNEVYWQ' A
#
# COMPACT_ATOMS: atom_id res chain seq x y z
N MET A 1 25.18 21.39 -11.09
CA MET A 1 25.33 20.21 -11.97
C MET A 1 25.65 18.94 -11.18
N SER A 2 26.70 18.92 -10.35
CA SER A 2 27.08 17.69 -9.61
C SER A 2 26.02 17.17 -8.62
N GLU A 3 25.37 18.03 -7.81
CA GLU A 3 24.36 17.57 -6.84
C GLU A 3 23.08 17.01 -7.47
N GLN A 4 22.69 17.48 -8.65
CA GLN A 4 21.52 16.95 -9.37
C GLN A 4 21.81 15.55 -9.92
N GLU A 5 23.02 15.29 -10.38
CA GLU A 5 23.46 13.98 -10.85
C GLU A 5 23.51 12.96 -9.69
N THR A 6 23.99 13.37 -8.50
CA THR A 6 24.00 12.50 -7.31
C THR A 6 22.60 12.16 -6.82
N ARG A 7 21.65 13.09 -6.89
CA ARG A 7 20.25 12.85 -6.50
C ARG A 7 19.57 11.86 -7.44
N GLY A 8 19.70 12.05 -8.76
CA GLY A 8 19.14 11.12 -9.75
C GLY A 8 19.75 9.72 -9.65
N ALA A 9 21.04 9.61 -9.33
CA ALA A 9 21.68 8.32 -9.07
C ALA A 9 21.11 7.63 -7.80
N ASN A 10 20.88 8.38 -6.72
CA ASN A 10 20.29 7.85 -5.50
C ASN A 10 18.83 7.39 -5.70
N GLU A 11 18.02 8.15 -6.43
CA GLU A 11 16.63 7.77 -6.77
C GLU A 11 16.60 6.48 -7.60
N ALA A 12 17.55 6.32 -8.55
CA ALA A 12 17.66 5.10 -9.33
C ALA A 12 18.09 3.89 -8.48
N ILE A 13 18.94 4.09 -7.47
CA ILE A 13 19.34 3.03 -6.53
C ILE A 13 18.14 2.60 -5.67
N ASP A 14 17.44 3.55 -5.07
CA ASP A 14 16.27 3.28 -4.22
C ASP A 14 15.16 2.55 -5.00
N PHE A 15 14.88 2.98 -6.23
CA PHE A 15 13.94 2.31 -7.12
C PHE A 15 14.33 0.85 -7.41
N ASN A 16 15.61 0.60 -7.70
CA ASN A 16 16.09 -0.75 -7.98
C ASN A 16 16.03 -1.65 -6.73
N ASP A 17 16.32 -1.09 -5.56
CA ASP A 17 16.20 -1.81 -4.29
C ASP A 17 14.72 -2.14 -4.00
N GLU A 18 13.80 -1.20 -4.20
CA GLU A 18 12.37 -1.44 -4.04
C GLU A 18 11.87 -2.55 -4.99
N LEU A 19 12.28 -2.54 -6.25
CA LEU A 19 11.95 -3.59 -7.21
C LEU A 19 12.49 -4.95 -6.79
N ARG A 20 13.72 -5.01 -6.26
CA ARG A 20 14.31 -6.26 -5.73
C ARG A 20 13.45 -6.80 -4.59
N TYR A 21 13.13 -5.97 -3.60
CA TYR A 21 12.32 -6.40 -2.45
C TYR A 21 10.90 -6.84 -2.86
N ARG A 22 10.25 -6.14 -3.80
CA ARG A 22 8.94 -6.53 -4.32
C ARG A 22 8.99 -7.91 -5.01
N ARG A 23 10.05 -8.20 -5.76
CA ARG A 23 10.25 -9.52 -6.42
C ARG A 23 10.49 -10.64 -5.42
N GLU A 24 11.32 -10.41 -4.40
CA GLU A 24 11.60 -11.39 -3.35
C GLU A 24 10.33 -11.74 -2.56
N LYS A 25 9.56 -10.72 -2.14
CA LYS A 25 8.27 -10.92 -1.46
C LYS A 25 7.28 -11.70 -2.32
N LEU A 26 7.20 -11.39 -3.61
CA LEU A 26 6.33 -12.12 -4.54
C LEU A 26 6.77 -13.58 -4.71
N ALA A 27 8.06 -13.86 -4.76
CA ALA A 27 8.58 -15.23 -4.81
C ALA A 27 8.19 -16.02 -3.54
N ALA A 28 8.33 -15.41 -2.36
CA ALA A 28 7.91 -16.02 -1.10
C ALA A 28 6.39 -16.30 -1.08
N LEU A 29 5.56 -15.37 -1.54
CA LEU A 29 4.10 -15.57 -1.63
C LEU A 29 3.74 -16.73 -2.56
N ARG A 30 4.45 -16.90 -3.68
CA ARG A 30 4.23 -18.04 -4.61
C ARG A 30 4.64 -19.39 -4.01
N GLN A 31 5.63 -19.40 -3.11
CA GLN A 31 6.03 -20.63 -2.41
C GLN A 31 5.00 -21.04 -1.35
N GLN A 32 4.32 -20.06 -0.72
CA GLN A 32 3.31 -20.31 0.29
C GLN A 32 1.95 -20.72 -0.29
N GLY A 33 1.65 -20.38 -1.55
CA GLY A 33 0.42 -20.77 -2.22
C GLY A 33 0.02 -19.86 -3.38
N VAL A 34 -1.27 -19.54 -3.48
CA VAL A 34 -1.80 -18.67 -4.53
C VAL A 34 -1.44 -17.22 -4.22
N ALA A 35 -0.39 -16.71 -4.85
CA ALA A 35 0.10 -15.34 -4.64
C ALA A 35 -0.88 -14.23 -5.05
N PHE A 36 -1.87 -14.55 -5.89
CA PHE A 36 -2.89 -13.61 -6.37
C PHE A 36 -4.29 -14.21 -6.18
N PRO A 37 -4.83 -14.20 -4.95
CA PRO A 37 -6.16 -14.73 -4.66
C PRO A 37 -7.25 -13.81 -5.22
N ASN A 38 -8.42 -14.38 -5.54
CA ASN A 38 -9.60 -13.65 -6.03
C ASN A 38 -10.85 -13.93 -5.17
N ASP A 39 -10.65 -14.01 -3.87
CA ASP A 39 -11.67 -14.33 -2.86
C ASP A 39 -12.11 -13.11 -2.04
N PHE A 40 -11.31 -12.04 -2.01
CA PHE A 40 -11.67 -10.81 -1.32
C PHE A 40 -12.96 -10.18 -1.89
N ARG A 41 -13.87 -9.79 -1.00
CA ARG A 41 -15.10 -9.06 -1.30
C ARG A 41 -15.17 -7.86 -0.38
N ARG A 42 -15.33 -6.67 -0.95
CA ARG A 42 -15.59 -5.44 -0.21
C ARG A 42 -17.09 -5.19 -0.15
N ASP A 43 -17.57 -4.71 0.99
CA ASP A 43 -18.97 -4.35 1.17
C ASP A 43 -19.21 -2.85 0.95
N HIS A 44 -18.18 -2.02 1.17
CA HIS A 44 -18.26 -0.57 1.06
C HIS A 44 -17.04 0.02 0.35
N THR A 45 -17.24 1.19 -0.26
CA THR A 45 -16.18 2.03 -0.81
C THR A 45 -15.96 3.28 0.05
N SER A 46 -14.80 3.93 -0.09
CA SER A 46 -14.42 5.06 0.77
C SER A 46 -15.40 6.22 0.70
N ASP A 47 -15.94 6.51 -0.49
CA ASP A 47 -16.97 7.54 -0.72
C ASP A 47 -18.26 7.24 0.05
N GLN A 48 -18.73 5.98 0.08
CA GLN A 48 -19.91 5.58 0.86
C GLN A 48 -19.68 5.78 2.36
N LEU A 49 -18.48 5.43 2.84
CA LEU A 49 -18.12 5.61 4.24
C LEU A 49 -18.04 7.10 4.61
N HIS A 50 -17.46 7.93 3.74
CA HIS A 50 -17.40 9.37 3.95
C HIS A 50 -18.80 10.00 4.00
N GLU A 51 -19.67 9.66 3.05
CA GLU A 51 -21.05 10.14 3.03
C GLU A 51 -21.82 9.74 4.29
N GLU A 52 -21.65 8.50 4.75
CA GLU A 52 -22.40 7.97 5.88
C GLU A 52 -21.86 8.43 7.25
N PHE A 53 -20.54 8.66 7.38
CA PHE A 53 -19.88 8.82 8.68
C PHE A 53 -19.11 10.13 8.87
N ASP A 54 -18.81 10.93 7.84
CA ASP A 54 -18.04 12.18 8.03
C ASP A 54 -18.76 13.19 8.93
N ALA A 55 -20.09 13.18 8.92
CA ALA A 55 -20.93 14.07 9.74
C ALA A 55 -21.32 13.47 11.10
N LYS A 56 -20.94 12.23 11.39
CA LYS A 56 -21.24 11.57 12.67
C LYS A 56 -20.10 11.85 13.64
N ASP A 57 -20.40 12.51 14.75
CA ASP A 57 -19.47 12.55 15.87
C ASP A 57 -19.27 11.14 16.45
N ASN A 58 -18.06 10.86 16.92
CA ASN A 58 -17.79 9.61 17.63
C ASN A 58 -18.60 9.65 18.94
N GLU A 59 -19.75 8.97 18.99
CA GLU A 59 -20.56 8.91 20.22
C GLU A 59 -19.81 8.09 21.27
N VAL A 60 -19.04 8.81 22.09
CA VAL A 60 -18.35 8.25 23.24
C VAL A 60 -19.34 8.07 24.38
N TYR A 61 -20.08 6.97 24.37
CA TYR A 61 -20.79 6.50 25.57
C TYR A 61 -19.83 5.73 26.48
N TRP A 62 -18.97 6.46 27.20
CA TRP A 62 -18.36 5.93 28.43
C TRP A 62 -19.22 6.40 29.61
N GLN A 63 -20.08 5.51 30.10
CA GLN A 63 -20.69 5.61 31.44
C GLN A 63 -19.74 4.99 32.47
#